data_AF-A0A0K1NMM5-F1
#
_entry.id   AF-A0A0K1NMM5-F1
#
_cell.length_a   1.000
_cell.length_b   1.000
_cell.length_c   1.000
_cell.angle_alpha   90.00
_cell.angle_beta   90.00
_cell.angle_gamma   90.00
#
_symmetry.space_group_name_H-M   'P 1'
#
loop_
_entity.id
_entity.type
_entity.pdbx_description
1 polymer ?
#
loop_
_entity_poly.entity_id
_entity_poly.type
_entity_poly.pdbx_seq_one_letter_code
_entity_poly.pdbx_strand_id
1 'polypeptide(L)'
;MQEFELIAKTFMGLEQVLAKELTQLGANNVQIGRRMVSFTGDKEMMYRANFQLHTAIRILKPIAHFKAKSAEDMYNEVMKIDWSKYILAGKTFSVDSVVYSEEFTNSRFVTYKVKDAIVDQFRERTGTRPNISVSNPDIRLNIHVAEDNATLSLDSSGESLHRRGYRQESVEAPLNEVLAAGMILMTGWKGETDFIDPMCGSGTLPVEAALIARNISPGVFRKEFAFEKWPDFDQELFDMIYNDDSQEREFTHHIYGYDTDMKAVNTARMNVAAAGLSRDVTIEQQDFKDFTQPKEKSIIVMNPPYGERISTPNLLGTYKMIGERLKHQFMGNEAWILSYREECFRQIGLKPSIKIPVYNGSLECEFRRYQMFDGKMSNFRHDGGVVKTEEEKREMAQKHRFKKEREFKKRLDENEENAEADIRSFTFHSLERNKFSGGKFRDDYERRPRFDRNVEDRKRSFRRGDDDRKRSFKRDDDRKRSFSRDDERKFGGKRFDKSNKRGGFRGKNTYKHED
;
A
#
# COMPACT_ATOMS: atom_id res chain seq x y z
N MET A 1 11.96 30.09 11.42
CA MET A 1 12.56 28.77 11.13
C MET A 1 12.80 28.67 9.63
N GLN A 2 13.74 27.84 9.19
CA GLN A 2 13.98 27.65 7.76
C GLN A 2 12.90 26.72 7.20
N GLU A 3 12.04 27.24 6.33
CA GLU A 3 11.09 26.42 5.57
C GLU A 3 11.81 25.67 4.45
N PHE A 4 11.36 24.45 4.17
CA PHE A 4 11.84 23.61 3.09
C PHE A 4 10.70 22.82 2.45
N GLU A 5 10.95 22.29 1.26
CA GLU A 5 10.01 21.42 0.55
C GLU A 5 9.93 20.04 1.21
N LEU A 6 8.73 19.48 1.22
CA LEU A 6 8.41 18.14 1.67
C LEU A 6 7.47 17.47 0.66
N ILE A 7 7.60 16.14 0.52
CA ILE A 7 6.76 15.32 -0.33
C ILE A 7 6.18 14.19 0.50
N ALA A 8 4.86 14.16 0.64
CA ALA A 8 4.13 13.05 1.24
C ALA A 8 3.64 12.10 0.13
N LYS A 9 4.11 10.85 0.14
CA LYS A 9 3.63 9.81 -0.78
C LYS A 9 2.37 9.15 -0.24
N THR A 10 1.44 8.78 -1.11
CA THR A 10 0.20 8.08 -0.75
C THR A 10 -0.27 7.14 -1.86
N PHE A 11 -1.36 6.41 -1.65
CA PHE A 11 -1.98 5.59 -2.70
C PHE A 11 -2.73 6.44 -3.70
N MET A 12 -2.82 5.93 -4.92
CA MET A 12 -3.61 6.58 -5.96
C MET A 12 -5.09 6.65 -5.55
N GLY A 13 -5.67 7.83 -5.63
CA GLY A 13 -7.02 8.15 -5.19
C GLY A 13 -7.09 8.80 -3.80
N LEU A 14 -6.05 8.69 -2.97
CA LEU A 14 -6.00 9.30 -1.63
C LEU A 14 -5.38 10.70 -1.61
N GLU A 15 -4.87 11.21 -2.74
CA GLU A 15 -4.09 12.45 -2.76
C GLU A 15 -4.89 13.67 -2.28
N GLN A 16 -6.20 13.70 -2.60
CA GLN A 16 -7.12 14.74 -2.11
C GLN A 16 -7.35 14.65 -0.59
N VAL A 17 -7.40 13.43 -0.05
CA VAL A 17 -7.58 13.21 1.39
C VAL A 17 -6.32 13.64 2.14
N LEU A 18 -5.15 13.22 1.64
CA LEU A 18 -3.86 13.62 2.20
C LEU A 18 -3.65 15.13 2.17
N ALA A 19 -4.03 15.80 1.08
CA ALA A 19 -3.95 17.25 0.98
C ALA A 19 -4.84 17.96 2.00
N LYS A 20 -6.05 17.42 2.26
CA LYS A 20 -6.95 17.93 3.31
C LYS A 20 -6.32 17.76 4.70
N GLU A 21 -5.73 16.60 5.00
CA GLU A 21 -5.01 16.38 6.27
C GLU A 21 -3.82 17.36 6.43
N LEU A 22 -2.96 17.49 5.41
CA LEU A 22 -1.82 18.42 5.43
C LEU A 22 -2.25 19.87 5.66
N THR A 23 -3.33 20.29 5.00
CA THR A 23 -3.88 21.64 5.20
C THR A 23 -4.40 21.83 6.63
N GLN A 24 -5.03 20.81 7.23
CA GLN A 24 -5.50 20.86 8.62
C GLN A 24 -4.35 20.90 9.62
N LEU A 25 -3.22 20.26 9.32
CA LEU A 25 -2.00 20.35 10.12
C LEU A 25 -1.26 21.69 9.98
N GLY A 26 -1.69 22.57 9.07
CA GLY A 26 -1.08 23.89 8.85
C GLY A 26 0.04 23.91 7.82
N ALA A 27 0.13 22.91 6.94
CA ALA A 27 1.13 22.89 5.87
C ALA A 27 0.90 24.02 4.85
N ASN A 28 2.00 24.61 4.38
CA ASN A 28 1.99 25.67 3.37
C ASN A 28 2.14 25.08 1.95
N ASN A 29 1.68 25.82 0.94
CA ASN A 29 1.88 25.49 -0.49
C ASN A 29 1.50 24.05 -0.89
N VAL A 30 0.40 23.53 -0.35
CA VAL A 30 -0.07 22.16 -0.61
C VAL A 30 -0.44 21.99 -2.09
N GLN A 31 0.28 21.11 -2.79
CA GLN A 31 0.08 20.80 -4.20
C GLN A 31 -0.11 19.31 -4.42
N ILE A 32 -1.23 18.96 -5.05
CA ILE A 32 -1.59 17.58 -5.33
C ILE A 32 -0.93 17.12 -6.62
N GLY A 33 -0.22 16.00 -6.55
CA GLY A 33 0.31 15.30 -7.72
C GLY A 33 -0.25 13.89 -7.81
N ARG A 34 0.43 13.05 -8.59
CA ARG A 34 0.06 11.63 -8.73
C ARG A 34 0.71 10.82 -7.62
N ARG A 35 -0.10 10.12 -6.80
CA ARG A 35 0.34 9.31 -5.65
C ARG A 35 1.18 10.10 -4.62
N MET A 36 1.09 11.43 -4.63
CA MET A 36 1.88 12.29 -3.75
C MET A 36 1.22 13.65 -3.56
N VAL A 37 1.59 14.33 -2.48
CA VAL A 37 1.28 15.73 -2.21
C VAL A 37 2.58 16.41 -1.80
N SER A 38 2.96 17.47 -2.52
CA SER A 38 4.08 18.33 -2.13
C SER A 38 3.57 19.50 -1.30
N PHE A 39 4.38 19.94 -0.35
CA PHE A 39 4.06 21.04 0.55
C PHE A 39 5.36 21.64 1.10
N THR A 40 5.26 22.81 1.73
CA THR A 40 6.38 23.44 2.42
C THR A 40 6.10 23.50 3.91
N GLY A 41 7.16 23.35 4.69
CA GLY A 41 7.08 23.44 6.15
C GLY A 41 8.47 23.50 6.76
N ASP A 42 8.52 23.71 8.07
CA ASP A 42 9.74 23.64 8.84
C ASP A 42 9.96 22.23 9.43
N LYS A 43 10.92 22.13 10.37
CA LYS A 43 11.25 20.88 11.05
C LYS A 43 10.07 20.34 11.87
N GLU A 44 9.32 21.21 12.54
CA GLU A 44 8.15 20.81 13.32
C GLU A 44 7.10 20.19 12.41
N MET A 45 6.79 20.84 11.28
CA MET A 45 5.86 20.31 10.29
C MET A 45 6.30 18.94 9.74
N MET A 46 7.60 18.72 9.50
CA MET A 46 8.10 17.41 9.08
C MET A 46 7.87 16.32 10.14
N TYR A 47 8.12 16.61 11.42
CA TYR A 47 7.88 15.69 12.52
C TYR A 47 6.38 15.40 12.68
N ARG A 48 5.54 16.45 12.71
CA ARG A 48 4.08 16.34 12.74
C ARG A 48 3.53 15.53 11.56
N ALA A 49 4.03 15.76 10.35
CA ALA A 49 3.60 15.00 9.16
C ALA A 49 3.88 13.49 9.30
N ASN A 50 5.04 13.11 9.86
CA ASN A 50 5.34 11.70 10.11
C ASN A 50 4.50 11.09 11.23
N PHE A 51 4.22 11.88 12.27
CA PHE A 51 3.55 11.41 13.47
C PHE A 51 2.03 11.37 13.35
N GLN A 52 1.43 12.36 12.70
CA GLN A 52 -0.01 12.64 12.75
C GLN A 52 -0.78 12.22 11.49
N LEU A 53 -0.13 12.08 10.33
CA LEU A 53 -0.85 11.76 9.07
C LEU A 53 -1.35 10.32 9.01
N HIS A 54 -2.64 10.16 8.74
CA HIS A 54 -3.25 8.86 8.54
C HIS A 54 -3.12 8.36 7.10
N THR A 55 -3.10 9.24 6.10
CA THR A 55 -3.09 8.78 4.70
C THR A 55 -1.73 8.86 4.01
N ALA A 56 -0.66 9.21 4.72
CA ALA A 56 0.70 9.19 4.17
C ALA A 56 1.36 7.82 4.29
N ILE A 57 2.13 7.43 3.28
CA ILE A 57 2.94 6.20 3.23
C ILE A 57 4.38 6.48 3.64
N ARG A 58 4.92 7.64 3.23
CA ARG A 58 6.27 8.15 3.51
C ARG A 58 6.30 9.67 3.38
N ILE A 59 7.14 10.34 4.17
CA ILE A 59 7.45 11.76 4.10
C ILE A 59 8.91 11.92 3.67
N LEU A 60 9.12 12.57 2.53
CA LEU A 60 10.43 12.80 1.94
C LEU A 60 10.79 14.28 2.03
N LYS A 61 12.05 14.57 2.31
CA LYS A 61 12.64 15.92 2.29
C LYS A 61 13.60 16.02 1.11
N PRO A 62 13.20 16.62 -0.02
CA PRO A 62 14.11 16.91 -1.13
C PRO A 62 15.34 17.68 -0.67
N ILE A 63 16.51 17.24 -1.12
CA ILE A 63 17.81 17.89 -0.83
C ILE A 63 18.51 18.38 -2.10
N ALA A 64 18.11 17.86 -3.27
CA ALA A 64 18.62 18.32 -4.56
C ALA A 64 17.62 18.04 -5.68
N HIS A 65 17.47 19.01 -6.57
CA HIS A 65 16.80 18.87 -7.86
C HIS A 65 17.81 19.15 -8.96
N PHE A 66 17.92 18.24 -9.92
CA PHE A 66 18.85 18.38 -11.03
C PHE A 66 18.33 17.66 -12.27
N LYS A 67 18.95 17.97 -13.41
CA LYS A 67 18.70 17.23 -14.64
C LYS A 67 19.85 16.25 -14.88
N ALA A 68 19.51 15.02 -15.20
CA ALA A 68 20.49 14.02 -15.60
C ALA A 68 20.00 13.37 -16.89
N LYS A 69 20.78 13.47 -17.96
CA LYS A 69 20.49 12.82 -19.25
C LYS A 69 21.31 11.57 -19.48
N SER A 70 22.26 11.30 -18.59
CA SER A 70 23.14 10.16 -18.63
C SER A 70 23.52 9.72 -17.21
N ALA A 71 24.04 8.51 -17.11
CA ALA A 71 24.59 7.99 -15.85
C ALA A 71 25.73 8.86 -15.28
N GLU A 72 26.51 9.49 -16.18
CA GLU A 72 27.62 10.35 -15.82
C GLU A 72 27.14 11.69 -15.29
N ASP A 73 26.11 12.30 -15.90
CA ASP A 73 25.47 13.51 -15.36
C ASP A 73 24.94 13.25 -13.95
N MET A 74 24.25 12.11 -13.74
CA MET A 74 23.72 11.74 -12.44
C MET A 74 24.84 11.60 -11.39
N TYR A 75 25.92 10.91 -11.73
CA TYR A 75 27.08 10.76 -10.86
C TYR A 75 27.67 12.13 -10.49
N ASN A 76 27.88 12.99 -11.50
CA ASN A 76 28.47 14.31 -11.34
C ASN A 76 27.61 15.24 -10.49
N GLU A 77 26.28 15.24 -10.67
CA GLU A 77 25.38 16.05 -9.84
C GLU A 77 25.33 15.55 -8.39
N VAL A 78 25.31 14.23 -8.17
CA VAL A 78 25.33 13.63 -6.83
C VAL A 78 26.65 13.91 -6.11
N MET A 79 27.78 13.93 -6.83
CA MET A 79 29.10 14.28 -6.29
C MET A 79 29.21 15.73 -5.80
N LYS A 80 28.36 16.65 -6.27
CA LYS A 80 28.36 18.06 -5.81
C LYS A 80 27.76 18.24 -4.42
N ILE A 81 26.90 17.31 -4.00
CA ILE A 81 26.19 17.39 -2.71
C ILE A 81 27.18 17.10 -1.59
N ASP A 82 27.24 17.96 -0.57
CA ASP A 82 28.10 17.73 0.59
C ASP A 82 27.50 16.66 1.52
N TRP A 83 27.88 15.40 1.32
CA TRP A 83 27.34 14.27 2.07
C TRP A 83 27.74 14.24 3.54
N SER A 84 28.80 14.97 3.92
CA SER A 84 29.24 15.07 5.32
C SER A 84 28.21 15.73 6.24
N LYS A 85 27.29 16.52 5.66
CA LYS A 85 26.17 17.15 6.38
C LYS A 85 25.04 16.18 6.72
N TYR A 86 24.94 15.06 6.01
CA TYR A 86 23.81 14.14 6.09
C TYR A 86 24.20 12.77 6.67
N ILE A 87 25.37 12.25 6.30
CA ILE A 87 25.84 10.93 6.72
C ILE A 87 27.07 11.12 7.60
N LEU A 88 26.91 10.94 8.91
CA LEU A 88 28.03 11.01 9.86
C LEU A 88 28.97 9.81 9.73
N ALA A 89 30.21 9.98 10.18
CA ALA A 89 31.20 8.91 10.18
C ALA A 89 30.69 7.67 10.95
N GLY A 90 30.86 6.49 10.36
CA GLY A 90 30.41 5.21 10.94
C GLY A 90 28.92 4.90 10.76
N LYS A 91 28.12 5.83 10.22
CA LYS A 91 26.71 5.59 9.89
C LYS A 91 26.54 4.85 8.57
N THR A 92 25.43 4.13 8.48
CA THR A 92 25.05 3.36 7.30
C THR A 92 24.00 4.09 6.47
N PHE A 93 24.00 3.87 5.15
CA PHE A 93 22.96 4.42 4.29
C PHE A 93 22.42 3.41 3.29
N SER A 94 21.22 3.70 2.77
CA SER A 94 20.62 3.03 1.61
C SER A 94 20.12 4.05 0.60
N VAL A 95 19.96 3.61 -0.65
CA VAL A 95 19.36 4.39 -1.73
C VAL A 95 18.29 3.52 -2.38
N ASP A 96 17.10 4.07 -2.49
CA ASP A 96 15.97 3.51 -3.23
C ASP A 96 15.65 4.42 -4.42
N SER A 97 15.45 3.85 -5.60
CA SER A 97 15.16 4.60 -6.82
C SER A 97 13.79 4.28 -7.39
N VAL A 98 13.09 5.31 -7.86
CA VAL A 98 11.88 5.21 -8.66
C VAL A 98 12.15 5.93 -9.97
N VAL A 99 11.97 5.25 -11.09
CA VAL A 99 12.42 5.75 -12.38
C VAL A 99 11.32 5.62 -13.42
N TYR A 100 11.08 6.71 -14.12
CA TYR A 100 10.20 6.83 -15.27
C TYR A 100 10.95 7.64 -16.33
N SER A 101 11.77 6.98 -17.15
CA SER A 101 12.63 7.63 -18.15
C SER A 101 12.91 6.66 -19.29
N GLU A 102 13.07 7.17 -20.51
CA GLU A 102 13.50 6.36 -21.66
C GLU A 102 14.97 5.97 -21.58
N GLU A 103 15.81 6.85 -20.99
CA GLU A 103 17.25 6.61 -20.83
C GLU A 103 17.51 5.70 -19.63
N PHE A 104 16.98 6.06 -18.47
CA PHE A 104 17.13 5.26 -17.27
C PHE A 104 16.06 4.16 -17.22
N THR A 105 16.27 3.10 -17.98
CA THR A 105 15.29 1.97 -18.02
C THR A 105 15.36 1.05 -16.79
N ASN A 106 16.44 1.11 -16.00
CA ASN A 106 16.66 0.24 -14.87
C ASN A 106 16.88 1.02 -13.57
N SER A 107 15.94 0.91 -12.64
CA SER A 107 16.00 1.57 -11.33
C SER A 107 17.24 1.14 -10.52
N ARG A 108 17.63 -0.14 -10.55
CA ARG A 108 18.80 -0.63 -9.80
C ARG A 108 20.08 0.03 -10.29
N PHE A 109 20.20 0.28 -11.59
CA PHE A 109 21.37 0.95 -12.15
C PHE A 109 21.50 2.40 -11.61
N VAL A 110 20.40 3.16 -11.58
CA VAL A 110 20.34 4.48 -10.94
C VAL A 110 20.75 4.41 -9.48
N THR A 111 20.22 3.43 -8.74
CA THR A 111 20.60 3.21 -7.33
C THR A 111 22.09 2.97 -7.16
N TYR A 112 22.72 2.15 -8.01
CA TYR A 112 24.16 1.90 -7.93
C TYR A 112 24.97 3.16 -8.23
N LYS A 113 24.59 3.94 -9.26
CA LYS A 113 25.31 5.18 -9.61
C LYS A 113 25.28 6.22 -8.50
N VAL A 114 24.14 6.40 -7.85
CA VAL A 114 24.02 7.29 -6.69
C VAL A 114 24.88 6.78 -5.52
N LYS A 115 24.86 5.47 -5.25
CA LYS A 115 25.69 4.86 -4.19
C LYS A 115 27.18 5.04 -4.45
N ASP A 116 27.62 4.83 -5.69
CA ASP A 116 29.03 4.98 -6.08
C ASP A 116 29.49 6.42 -5.85
N ALA A 117 28.74 7.41 -6.34
CA ALA A 117 29.05 8.83 -6.13
C ALA A 117 29.16 9.21 -4.63
N ILE A 118 28.25 8.71 -3.78
CA ILE A 118 28.32 8.96 -2.33
C ILE A 118 29.58 8.33 -1.74
N VAL A 119 29.83 7.05 -2.05
CA VAL A 119 30.98 6.30 -1.52
C VAL A 119 32.30 6.94 -1.94
N ASP A 120 32.42 7.33 -3.21
CA ASP A 120 33.64 7.91 -3.75
C ASP A 120 33.91 9.29 -3.13
N GLN A 121 32.90 10.14 -2.96
CA GLN A 121 33.07 11.41 -2.23
C GLN A 121 33.58 11.20 -0.79
N PHE A 122 33.02 10.23 -0.06
CA PHE A 122 33.49 9.92 1.30
C PHE A 122 34.94 9.40 1.30
N ARG A 123 35.27 8.53 0.34
CA ARG A 123 36.61 7.95 0.21
C ARG A 123 37.64 9.02 -0.12
N GLU A 124 37.33 9.94 -1.02
CA GLU A 124 38.21 11.07 -1.39
C GLU A 124 38.44 12.03 -0.22
N ARG A 125 37.41 12.31 0.59
CA ARG A 125 37.50 13.30 1.69
C ARG A 125 38.03 12.74 3.00
N THR A 126 37.68 11.50 3.34
CA THR A 126 37.98 10.92 4.66
C THR A 126 38.94 9.73 4.60
N GLY A 127 39.22 9.21 3.41
CA GLY A 127 39.99 7.97 3.24
C GLY A 127 39.22 6.69 3.61
N THR A 128 38.00 6.80 4.13
CA THR A 128 37.20 5.66 4.60
C THR A 128 35.93 5.49 3.78
N ARG A 129 35.53 4.23 3.57
CA ARG A 129 34.29 3.88 2.87
C ARG A 129 33.13 3.83 3.87
N PRO A 130 32.01 4.54 3.63
CA PRO A 130 30.82 4.41 4.47
C PRO A 130 30.19 3.02 4.28
N ASN A 131 29.62 2.49 5.35
CA ASN A 131 28.95 1.19 5.31
C ASN A 131 27.56 1.31 4.67
N ILE A 132 27.15 0.29 3.91
CA ILE A 132 25.82 0.24 3.28
C ILE A 132 25.00 -0.84 3.98
N SER A 133 23.83 -0.47 4.49
CA SER A 133 22.88 -1.39 5.13
C SER A 133 21.54 -1.26 4.43
N VAL A 134 21.04 -2.35 3.84
CA VAL A 134 19.74 -2.34 3.13
C VAL A 134 18.58 -2.58 4.10
N SER A 135 18.80 -3.40 5.13
CA SER A 135 17.75 -3.80 6.07
C SER A 135 17.44 -2.72 7.10
N ASN A 136 18.49 -2.18 7.74
CA ASN A 136 18.36 -1.14 8.76
C ASN A 136 19.43 -0.06 8.57
N PRO A 137 19.30 0.79 7.53
CA PRO A 137 20.15 1.95 7.34
C PRO A 137 19.89 3.03 8.40
N ASP A 138 20.92 3.77 8.77
CA ASP A 138 20.77 5.01 9.55
C ASP A 138 20.15 6.12 8.67
N ILE A 139 20.60 6.23 7.42
CA ILE A 139 20.12 7.23 6.46
C ILE A 139 19.50 6.55 5.22
N ARG A 140 18.25 6.88 4.91
CA ARG A 140 17.56 6.41 3.70
C ARG A 140 17.44 7.53 2.70
N LEU A 141 17.90 7.29 1.48
CA LEU A 141 17.80 8.21 0.36
C LEU A 141 16.79 7.68 -0.66
N ASN A 142 15.97 8.56 -1.20
CA ASN A 142 15.08 8.27 -2.32
C ASN A 142 15.47 9.14 -3.52
N ILE A 143 15.76 8.50 -4.65
CA ILE A 143 15.92 9.21 -5.93
C ILE A 143 14.71 8.92 -6.83
N HIS A 144 14.02 9.98 -7.22
CA HIS A 144 12.94 9.91 -8.19
C HIS A 144 13.40 10.54 -9.50
N VAL A 145 13.35 9.78 -10.59
CA VAL A 145 13.72 10.24 -11.92
C VAL A 145 12.48 10.20 -12.80
N ALA A 146 12.06 11.36 -13.31
CA ALA A 146 10.97 11.50 -14.27
C ALA A 146 11.50 12.22 -15.51
N GLU A 147 11.53 11.51 -16.62
CA GLU A 147 12.20 11.88 -17.86
C GLU A 147 13.68 12.20 -17.58
N ASP A 148 14.07 13.47 -17.72
CA ASP A 148 15.42 13.97 -17.43
C ASP A 148 15.54 14.59 -16.02
N ASN A 149 14.42 14.77 -15.30
CA ASN A 149 14.41 15.46 -14.01
C ASN A 149 14.60 14.46 -12.87
N ALA A 150 15.63 14.66 -12.06
CA ALA A 150 15.93 13.88 -10.89
C ALA A 150 15.71 14.70 -9.62
N THR A 151 15.04 14.09 -8.63
CA THR A 151 14.87 14.63 -7.29
C THR A 151 15.45 13.64 -6.29
N LEU A 152 16.49 14.07 -5.57
CA LEU A 152 17.10 13.28 -4.50
C LEU A 152 16.60 13.80 -3.16
N SER A 153 16.06 12.90 -2.34
CA SER A 153 15.40 13.21 -1.07
C SER A 153 15.91 12.34 0.07
N LEU A 154 15.88 12.88 1.28
CA LEU A 154 15.98 12.09 2.51
C LEU A 154 14.60 11.53 2.87
N ASP A 155 14.55 10.28 3.30
CA ASP A 155 13.35 9.67 3.83
C ASP A 155 13.30 9.84 5.36
N SER A 156 12.35 10.65 5.82
CA SER A 156 12.16 10.96 7.24
C SER A 156 11.35 9.90 7.99
N SER A 157 10.59 9.07 7.27
CA SER A 157 9.70 8.06 7.88
C SER A 157 10.42 6.76 8.24
N GLY A 158 11.36 6.32 7.40
CA GLY A 158 12.08 5.06 7.59
C GLY A 158 11.27 3.85 7.11
N GLU A 159 10.71 3.07 8.02
CA GLU A 159 9.67 2.11 7.62
C GLU A 159 8.43 2.86 7.12
N SER A 160 7.70 2.28 6.18
CA SER A 160 6.48 2.93 5.68
C SER A 160 5.48 3.16 6.81
N LEU A 161 4.81 4.32 6.76
CA LEU A 161 3.89 4.80 7.78
C LEU A 161 2.64 3.93 7.93
N HIS A 162 2.27 3.10 6.95
CA HIS A 162 1.18 2.13 7.14
C HIS A 162 1.47 1.14 8.27
N ARG A 163 2.74 0.84 8.56
CA ARG A 163 3.12 0.02 9.71
C ARG A 163 3.02 0.85 10.98
N ARG A 164 1.81 0.99 11.51
CA ARG A 164 1.55 1.78 12.72
C ARG A 164 2.26 1.21 13.93
N GLY A 165 2.27 -0.12 14.08
CA GLY A 165 2.90 -0.82 15.20
C GLY A 165 1.91 -1.48 16.15
N TYR A 166 0.60 -1.21 16.04
CA TYR A 166 -0.42 -1.89 16.85
C TYR A 166 -0.67 -3.35 16.42
N ARG A 167 -0.39 -3.70 15.15
CA ARG A 167 -0.68 -5.02 14.60
C ARG A 167 0.28 -6.07 15.16
N GLN A 168 -0.20 -6.88 16.11
CA GLN A 168 0.56 -7.99 16.71
C GLN A 168 0.52 -9.23 15.83
N GLU A 169 -0.66 -9.53 15.28
CA GLU A 169 -0.88 -10.65 14.37
C GLU A 169 -1.62 -10.18 13.12
N SER A 170 -1.35 -10.86 12.01
CA SER A 170 -1.98 -10.60 10.71
C SER A 170 -2.77 -11.82 10.26
N VAL A 171 -3.89 -11.58 9.60
CA VAL A 171 -4.61 -12.61 8.82
C VAL A 171 -4.09 -12.62 7.39
N GLU A 172 -4.60 -13.51 6.55
CA GLU A 172 -4.27 -13.51 5.12
C GLU A 172 -4.76 -12.20 4.46
N ALA A 173 -3.85 -11.54 3.74
CA ALA A 173 -4.14 -10.34 2.93
C ALA A 173 -4.91 -9.20 3.66
N PRO A 174 -4.39 -8.67 4.78
CA PRO A 174 -5.06 -7.59 5.50
C PRO A 174 -5.06 -6.31 4.67
N LEU A 175 -6.11 -5.49 4.85
CA LEU A 175 -6.16 -4.16 4.27
C LEU A 175 -4.98 -3.33 4.79
N ASN A 176 -4.39 -2.50 3.92
CA ASN A 176 -3.36 -1.56 4.32
C ASN A 176 -3.97 -0.46 5.20
N GLU A 177 -3.33 -0.12 6.31
CA GLU A 177 -3.77 0.85 7.31
C GLU A 177 -4.01 2.24 6.71
N VAL A 178 -3.11 2.69 5.80
CA VAL A 178 -3.25 3.97 5.08
C VAL A 178 -4.47 3.97 4.17
N LEU A 179 -4.75 2.84 3.49
CA LEU A 179 -5.93 2.71 2.65
C LEU A 179 -7.21 2.65 3.49
N ALA A 180 -7.19 1.93 4.61
CA ALA A 180 -8.32 1.85 5.53
C ALA A 180 -8.69 3.23 6.09
N ALA A 181 -7.71 3.98 6.61
CA ALA A 181 -7.92 5.35 7.07
C ALA A 181 -8.40 6.27 5.95
N GLY A 182 -7.80 6.16 4.75
CA GLY A 182 -8.22 6.93 3.58
C GLY A 182 -9.66 6.65 3.18
N MET A 183 -10.10 5.38 3.20
CA MET A 183 -11.49 4.99 2.93
C MET A 183 -12.46 5.58 3.96
N ILE A 184 -12.10 5.58 5.25
CA ILE A 184 -12.92 6.15 6.31
C ILE A 184 -13.02 7.68 6.15
N LEU A 185 -11.90 8.36 5.94
CA LEU A 185 -11.89 9.81 5.72
C LEU A 185 -12.66 10.22 4.45
N MET A 186 -12.69 9.38 3.42
CA MET A 186 -13.50 9.60 2.21
C MET A 186 -15.00 9.55 2.46
N THR A 187 -15.47 8.84 3.49
CA THR A 187 -16.90 8.84 3.83
C THR A 187 -17.34 10.15 4.46
N GLY A 188 -16.38 10.91 5.02
CA GLY A 188 -16.64 12.12 5.80
C GLY A 188 -17.03 11.84 7.26
N TRP A 189 -17.03 10.58 7.69
CA TRP A 189 -17.29 10.20 9.08
C TRP A 189 -16.13 10.63 9.98
N LYS A 190 -16.45 11.31 11.08
CA LYS A 190 -15.50 11.73 12.11
C LYS A 190 -15.99 11.35 13.52
N GLY A 191 -16.74 10.25 13.66
CA GLY A 191 -17.19 9.77 14.97
C GLY A 191 -18.53 10.31 15.44
N GLU A 192 -19.34 10.90 14.55
CA GLU A 192 -20.66 11.46 14.87
C GLU A 192 -21.77 10.40 14.98
N THR A 193 -21.47 9.14 14.64
CA THR A 193 -22.37 7.98 14.72
C THR A 193 -21.57 6.71 15.00
N ASP A 194 -22.26 5.62 15.33
CA ASP A 194 -21.64 4.31 15.40
C ASP A 194 -21.03 3.90 14.05
N PHE A 195 -19.96 3.11 14.10
CA PHE A 195 -19.28 2.57 12.92
C PHE A 195 -19.30 1.05 12.95
N ILE A 196 -19.61 0.44 11.82
CA ILE A 196 -19.76 -1.02 11.73
C ILE A 196 -18.95 -1.56 10.56
N ASP A 197 -18.07 -2.52 10.84
CA ASP A 197 -17.42 -3.37 9.84
C ASP A 197 -17.85 -4.84 10.04
N PRO A 198 -18.84 -5.33 9.27
CA PRO A 198 -19.39 -6.66 9.45
C PRO A 198 -18.55 -7.80 8.84
N MET A 199 -17.39 -7.48 8.25
CA MET A 199 -16.45 -8.46 7.71
C MET A 199 -15.02 -8.00 8.02
N CYS A 200 -14.74 -7.80 9.32
CA CYS A 200 -13.61 -6.99 9.77
C CYS A 200 -12.24 -7.65 9.64
N GLY A 201 -12.16 -8.96 9.42
CA GLY A 201 -10.90 -9.69 9.34
C GLY A 201 -10.03 -9.42 10.58
N SER A 202 -8.83 -8.86 10.35
CA SER A 202 -7.88 -8.49 11.42
C SER A 202 -8.21 -7.20 12.18
N GLY A 203 -9.37 -6.58 11.93
CA GLY A 203 -9.84 -5.40 12.64
C GLY A 203 -9.20 -4.08 12.19
N THR A 204 -8.68 -4.00 10.97
CA THR A 204 -7.97 -2.80 10.48
C THR A 204 -8.89 -1.58 10.36
N LEU A 205 -10.07 -1.73 9.76
CA LEU A 205 -11.06 -0.64 9.67
C LEU A 205 -11.55 -0.21 11.05
N PRO A 206 -11.96 -1.11 11.97
CA PRO A 206 -12.32 -0.72 13.34
C PRO A 206 -11.23 0.05 14.09
N VAL A 207 -9.97 -0.38 14.00
CA VAL A 207 -8.87 0.32 14.69
C VAL A 207 -8.64 1.71 14.08
N GLU A 208 -8.53 1.83 12.76
CA GLU A 208 -8.32 3.14 12.11
C GLU A 208 -9.52 4.08 12.32
N ALA A 209 -10.75 3.55 12.37
CA ALA A 209 -11.94 4.31 12.69
C ALA A 209 -11.88 4.89 14.11
N ALA A 210 -11.44 4.09 15.08
CA ALA A 210 -11.27 4.56 16.46
C ALA A 210 -10.18 5.63 16.59
N LEU A 211 -9.06 5.48 15.87
CA LEU A 211 -8.00 6.50 15.84
C LEU A 211 -8.51 7.81 15.25
N ILE A 212 -9.23 7.77 14.13
CA ILE A 212 -9.83 8.96 13.52
C ILE A 212 -10.87 9.57 14.46
N ALA A 213 -11.76 8.76 15.04
CA ALA A 213 -12.84 9.23 15.91
C ALA A 213 -12.33 9.91 17.18
N ARG A 214 -11.22 9.43 17.75
CA ARG A 214 -10.57 10.03 18.92
C ARG A 214 -9.49 11.05 18.58
N ASN A 215 -9.20 11.23 17.28
CA ASN A 215 -8.11 12.07 16.77
C ASN A 215 -6.75 11.69 17.38
N ILE A 216 -6.51 10.38 17.55
CA ILE A 216 -5.24 9.84 18.05
C ILE A 216 -4.25 9.76 16.89
N SER A 217 -3.07 10.32 17.11
CA SER A 217 -1.99 10.31 16.11
C SER A 217 -1.50 8.88 15.85
N PRO A 218 -1.49 8.41 14.58
CA PRO A 218 -1.14 7.03 14.26
C PRO A 218 0.34 6.70 14.54
N GLY A 219 1.19 7.72 14.67
CA GLY A 219 2.61 7.61 15.02
C GLY A 219 2.87 7.15 16.46
N VAL A 220 1.90 7.25 17.38
CA VAL A 220 2.06 6.85 18.80
C VAL A 220 2.49 5.39 18.96
N PHE A 221 2.05 4.51 18.06
CA PHE A 221 2.34 3.08 18.12
C PHE A 221 3.71 2.72 17.51
N ARG A 222 4.39 3.67 16.87
CA ARG A 222 5.67 3.43 16.20
C ARG A 222 6.80 3.50 17.21
N LYS A 223 7.82 2.67 16.98
CA LYS A 223 9.01 2.61 17.85
C LYS A 223 10.03 3.69 17.53
N GLU A 224 10.20 4.01 16.25
CA GLU A 224 11.16 4.99 15.76
C GLU A 224 10.72 5.51 14.37
N PHE A 225 11.24 6.68 14.03
CA PHE A 225 11.26 7.28 12.70
C PHE A 225 12.70 7.46 12.20
N ALA A 226 12.89 7.58 10.89
CA ALA A 226 14.24 7.75 10.34
C ALA A 226 14.86 9.11 10.66
N PHE A 227 14.05 10.17 10.80
CA PHE A 227 14.55 11.50 11.15
C PHE A 227 15.24 11.54 12.52
N GLU A 228 14.94 10.62 13.44
CA GLU A 228 15.59 10.54 14.76
C GLU A 228 17.09 10.22 14.66
N LYS A 229 17.52 9.64 13.53
CA LYS A 229 18.93 9.28 13.27
C LYS A 229 19.68 10.39 12.52
N TRP A 230 19.01 11.48 12.15
CA TRP A 230 19.61 12.55 11.38
C TRP A 230 20.50 13.45 12.25
N PRO A 231 21.56 14.07 11.69
CA PRO A 231 22.50 14.89 12.46
C PRO A 231 21.86 16.10 13.14
N ASP A 232 20.77 16.62 12.58
CA ASP A 232 20.04 17.79 13.05
C ASP A 232 18.75 17.42 13.81
N PHE A 233 18.62 16.17 14.28
CA PHE A 233 17.47 15.73 15.06
C PHE A 233 17.32 16.56 16.34
N ASP A 234 16.10 17.05 16.57
CA ASP A 234 15.74 17.84 17.74
C ASP A 234 14.80 17.03 18.63
N GLN A 235 15.37 16.42 19.68
CA GLN A 235 14.64 15.56 20.60
C GLN A 235 13.59 16.36 21.39
N GLU A 236 13.92 17.56 21.86
CA GLU A 236 12.99 18.38 22.66
C GLU A 236 11.76 18.77 21.82
N LEU A 237 11.97 19.16 20.56
CA LEU A 237 10.88 19.44 19.63
C LEU A 237 10.01 18.20 19.37
N PHE A 238 10.62 17.04 19.15
CA PHE A 238 9.85 15.82 18.92
C PHE A 238 9.09 15.37 20.18
N ASP A 239 9.69 15.48 21.36
CA ASP A 239 9.03 15.17 22.63
C ASP A 239 7.83 16.09 22.87
N MET A 240 7.92 17.37 22.51
CA MET A 240 6.75 18.27 22.55
C MET A 240 5.62 17.80 21.65
N ILE A 241 5.92 17.34 20.43
CA ILE A 241 4.90 16.82 19.49
C ILE A 241 4.33 15.48 19.98
N TYR A 242 5.18 14.59 20.49
CA TYR A 242 4.79 13.25 20.94
C TYR A 242 3.83 13.32 22.15
N ASN A 243 4.09 14.26 23.06
CA ASN A 243 3.30 14.45 24.28
C ASN A 243 2.13 15.44 24.10
N ASP A 244 1.90 15.94 22.87
CA ASP A 244 0.78 16.84 22.56
C ASP A 244 -0.50 16.03 22.28
N ASP A 245 -1.28 15.77 23.33
CA ASP A 245 -2.61 15.15 23.27
C ASP A 245 -3.74 16.19 23.19
N SER A 246 -3.41 17.48 23.00
CA SER A 246 -4.39 18.57 23.07
C SER A 246 -5.50 18.50 22.03
N GLN A 247 -5.26 17.77 20.94
CA GLN A 247 -6.22 17.56 19.86
C GLN A 247 -7.01 16.25 20.00
N GLU A 248 -6.69 15.40 20.98
CA GLU A 248 -7.49 14.21 21.26
C GLU A 248 -8.91 14.60 21.70
N ARG A 249 -9.87 13.77 21.33
CA ARG A 249 -11.29 14.00 21.62
C ARG A 249 -11.95 12.78 22.20
N GLU A 250 -12.97 13.03 23.02
CA GLU A 250 -13.85 11.98 23.51
C GLU A 250 -14.69 11.44 22.34
N PHE A 251 -14.82 10.12 22.30
CA PHE A 251 -15.68 9.41 21.36
C PHE A 251 -16.83 8.79 22.13
N THR A 252 -18.05 9.29 21.91
CA THR A 252 -19.26 8.93 22.67
C THR A 252 -20.11 7.85 21.99
N HIS A 253 -19.69 7.40 20.81
CA HIS A 253 -20.35 6.35 20.04
C HIS A 253 -19.54 5.06 20.13
N HIS A 254 -19.97 4.02 19.43
CA HIS A 254 -19.32 2.72 19.49
C HIS A 254 -18.93 2.19 18.11
N ILE A 255 -17.84 1.42 18.07
CA ILE A 255 -17.35 0.77 16.87
C ILE A 255 -17.54 -0.74 16.99
N TYR A 256 -18.18 -1.34 16.00
CA TYR A 256 -18.48 -2.76 15.96
C TYR A 256 -17.76 -3.44 14.79
N GLY A 257 -17.02 -4.50 15.08
CA GLY A 257 -16.41 -5.38 14.09
C GLY A 257 -16.93 -6.79 14.20
N TYR A 258 -17.34 -7.39 13.08
CA TYR A 258 -17.82 -8.76 13.03
C TYR A 258 -17.04 -9.57 12.00
N ASP A 259 -16.78 -10.84 12.30
CA ASP A 259 -16.32 -11.80 11.31
C ASP A 259 -16.85 -13.20 11.62
N THR A 260 -16.98 -14.02 10.58
CA THR A 260 -17.36 -15.43 10.73
C THR A 260 -16.20 -16.30 11.20
N ASP A 261 -14.96 -15.93 10.85
CA ASP A 261 -13.76 -16.67 11.22
C ASP A 261 -13.28 -16.27 12.62
N MET A 262 -13.41 -17.21 13.58
CA MET A 262 -12.97 -16.99 14.95
C MET A 262 -11.46 -16.68 15.07
N LYS A 263 -10.64 -17.15 14.13
CA LYS A 263 -9.22 -16.79 14.10
C LYS A 263 -9.05 -15.30 13.81
N ALA A 264 -9.75 -14.78 12.80
CA ALA A 264 -9.75 -13.37 12.46
C ALA A 264 -10.29 -12.50 13.61
N VAL A 265 -11.41 -12.91 14.22
CA VAL A 265 -11.99 -12.26 15.41
C VAL A 265 -10.97 -12.16 16.55
N ASN A 266 -10.24 -13.24 16.86
CA ASN A 266 -9.24 -13.23 17.92
C ASN A 266 -8.06 -12.32 17.58
N THR A 267 -7.57 -12.35 16.33
CA THR A 267 -6.53 -11.43 15.86
C THR A 267 -6.98 -9.97 15.95
N ALA A 268 -8.21 -9.65 15.56
CA ALA A 268 -8.78 -8.32 15.67
C ALA A 268 -8.88 -7.85 17.13
N ARG A 269 -9.35 -8.71 18.05
CA ARG A 269 -9.37 -8.40 19.50
C ARG A 269 -7.97 -8.10 20.05
N MET A 270 -6.96 -8.87 19.64
CA MET A 270 -5.57 -8.62 20.05
C MET A 270 -5.05 -7.29 19.52
N ASN A 271 -5.33 -6.95 18.26
CA ASN A 271 -4.91 -5.69 17.64
C ASN A 271 -5.62 -4.47 18.29
N VAL A 272 -6.92 -4.58 18.57
CA VAL A 272 -7.69 -3.56 19.30
C VAL A 272 -7.14 -3.34 20.72
N ALA A 273 -6.84 -4.43 21.44
CA ALA A 273 -6.25 -4.35 22.76
C ALA A 273 -4.85 -3.74 22.75
N ALA A 274 -4.01 -4.11 21.77
CA ALA A 274 -2.68 -3.54 21.58
C ALA A 274 -2.72 -2.04 21.23
N ALA A 275 -3.78 -1.58 20.55
CA ALA A 275 -4.02 -0.17 20.30
C ALA A 275 -4.62 0.59 21.50
N GLY A 276 -5.01 -0.09 22.58
CA GLY A 276 -5.64 0.53 23.75
C GLY A 276 -7.11 0.93 23.54
N LEU A 277 -7.78 0.38 22.53
CA LEU A 277 -9.10 0.83 22.07
C LEU A 277 -10.25 -0.12 22.48
N SER A 278 -10.02 -1.02 23.43
CA SER A 278 -11.02 -2.03 23.86
C SER A 278 -12.28 -1.44 24.49
N ARG A 279 -12.27 -0.16 24.87
CA ARG A 279 -13.47 0.55 25.36
C ARG A 279 -14.36 1.04 24.22
N ASP A 280 -13.73 1.44 23.11
CA ASP A 280 -14.38 2.10 21.97
C ASP A 280 -14.80 1.08 20.89
N VAL A 281 -14.16 -0.09 20.87
CA VAL A 281 -14.31 -1.11 19.81
C VAL A 281 -14.73 -2.45 20.41
N THR A 282 -15.86 -2.98 19.94
CA THR A 282 -16.31 -4.34 20.20
C THR A 282 -16.13 -5.22 18.98
N ILE A 283 -15.45 -6.36 19.16
CA ILE A 283 -15.24 -7.36 18.12
C ILE A 283 -15.93 -8.66 18.50
N GLU A 284 -16.81 -9.16 17.65
CA GLU A 284 -17.63 -10.36 17.88
C GLU A 284 -17.61 -11.33 16.70
N GLN A 285 -17.84 -12.61 16.99
CA GLN A 285 -18.01 -13.61 15.95
C GLN A 285 -19.47 -13.63 15.52
N GLN A 286 -19.76 -13.18 14.31
CA GLN A 286 -21.12 -13.12 13.78
C GLN A 286 -21.10 -13.16 12.26
N ASP A 287 -22.06 -13.86 11.65
CA ASP A 287 -22.29 -13.80 10.20
C ASP A 287 -23.14 -12.57 9.86
N PHE A 288 -22.75 -11.82 8.83
CA PHE A 288 -23.52 -10.67 8.34
C PHE A 288 -24.95 -11.06 7.91
N LYS A 289 -25.21 -12.33 7.58
CA LYS A 289 -26.57 -12.85 7.37
C LYS A 289 -27.52 -12.57 8.53
N ASP A 290 -27.01 -12.57 9.75
CA ASP A 290 -27.79 -12.43 10.97
C ASP A 290 -27.87 -10.96 11.44
N PHE A 291 -27.38 -10.02 10.63
CA PHE A 291 -26.99 -8.68 11.07
C PHE A 291 -27.96 -7.85 11.95
N THR A 292 -29.27 -7.86 11.84
CA THR A 292 -30.22 -6.92 12.51
C THR A 292 -29.96 -5.40 12.40
N GLN A 293 -31.05 -4.63 12.41
CA GLN A 293 -30.97 -3.17 12.36
C GLN A 293 -30.41 -2.58 13.66
N PRO A 294 -29.38 -1.70 13.59
CA PRO A 294 -28.88 -1.01 14.78
C PRO A 294 -29.94 -0.06 15.35
N LYS A 295 -29.92 0.11 16.67
CA LYS A 295 -30.84 1.02 17.37
C LYS A 295 -30.51 2.48 17.08
N GLU A 296 -29.21 2.78 17.09
CA GLU A 296 -28.69 4.11 16.82
C GLU A 296 -28.36 4.27 15.33
N LYS A 297 -28.18 5.52 14.90
CA LYS A 297 -27.69 5.81 13.55
C LYS A 297 -26.27 5.27 13.41
N SER A 298 -25.96 4.67 12.26
CA SER A 298 -24.64 4.07 12.05
C SER A 298 -24.19 4.20 10.60
N ILE A 299 -22.88 4.09 10.40
CA ILE A 299 -22.26 3.90 9.08
C ILE A 299 -21.70 2.49 8.99
N ILE A 300 -21.89 1.85 7.84
CA ILE A 300 -21.15 0.61 7.51
C ILE A 300 -20.02 0.96 6.56
N VAL A 301 -18.80 0.53 6.87
CA VAL A 301 -17.67 0.53 5.93
C VAL A 301 -17.06 -0.85 5.95
N MET A 302 -17.03 -1.51 4.80
CA MET A 302 -16.60 -2.90 4.71
C MET A 302 -15.69 -3.17 3.52
N ASN A 303 -14.82 -4.17 3.69
CA ASN A 303 -14.02 -4.78 2.64
C ASN A 303 -14.34 -6.28 2.51
N PRO A 304 -15.45 -6.66 1.87
CA PRO A 304 -15.84 -8.06 1.71
C PRO A 304 -14.80 -8.86 0.91
N PRO A 305 -14.80 -10.21 1.02
CA PRO A 305 -13.98 -11.03 0.14
C PRO A 305 -14.33 -10.78 -1.33
N TYR A 306 -13.35 -10.87 -2.21
CA TYR A 306 -13.55 -10.64 -3.66
C TYR A 306 -12.96 -11.74 -4.57
N GLY A 307 -12.44 -12.83 -4.00
CA GLY A 307 -12.15 -14.07 -4.74
C GLY A 307 -10.72 -14.26 -5.24
N GLU A 308 -9.88 -13.23 -5.25
CA GLU A 308 -8.44 -13.36 -5.60
C GLU A 308 -7.54 -13.58 -4.40
N ARG A 309 -7.87 -13.01 -3.23
CA ARG A 309 -7.07 -13.13 -2.00
C ARG A 309 -7.67 -14.09 -0.97
N ILE A 310 -9.00 -14.21 -0.97
CA ILE A 310 -9.77 -15.17 -0.17
C ILE A 310 -10.91 -15.65 -1.06
N SER A 311 -10.92 -16.94 -1.38
CA SER A 311 -11.97 -17.56 -2.21
C SER A 311 -13.08 -18.05 -1.30
N THR A 312 -14.20 -17.32 -1.25
CA THR A 312 -15.46 -17.88 -0.75
C THR A 312 -16.09 -18.74 -1.85
N PRO A 313 -16.47 -20.00 -1.56
CA PRO A 313 -17.12 -20.89 -2.53
C PRO A 313 -18.37 -20.29 -3.19
N ASN A 314 -19.03 -19.34 -2.52
CA ASN A 314 -20.21 -18.64 -3.00
C ASN A 314 -20.04 -17.11 -2.94
N LEU A 315 -18.98 -16.59 -3.57
CA LEU A 315 -18.69 -15.16 -3.60
C LEU A 315 -19.91 -14.31 -4.05
N LEU A 316 -20.53 -14.66 -5.18
CA LEU A 316 -21.68 -13.92 -5.71
C LEU A 316 -22.89 -13.97 -4.76
N GLY A 317 -23.13 -15.11 -4.10
CA GLY A 317 -24.16 -15.24 -3.08
C GLY A 317 -23.90 -14.36 -1.85
N THR A 318 -22.63 -14.18 -1.45
CA THR A 318 -22.27 -13.25 -0.38
C THR A 318 -22.65 -11.82 -0.73
N TYR A 319 -22.35 -11.34 -1.95
CA TYR A 319 -22.73 -9.98 -2.36
C TYR A 319 -24.24 -9.80 -2.51
N LYS A 320 -24.96 -10.83 -2.96
CA LYS A 320 -26.42 -10.83 -2.98
C LYS A 320 -27.01 -10.69 -1.57
N MET A 321 -26.51 -11.50 -0.64
CA MET A 321 -26.87 -11.44 0.77
C MET A 321 -26.58 -10.06 1.36
N ILE A 322 -25.43 -9.46 1.04
CA ILE A 322 -25.09 -8.11 1.50
C ILE A 322 -26.16 -7.10 1.07
N GLY A 323 -26.55 -7.14 -0.21
CA GLY A 323 -27.60 -6.28 -0.75
C GLY A 323 -28.95 -6.46 -0.05
N GLU A 324 -29.37 -7.70 0.17
CA GLU A 324 -30.62 -8.03 0.87
C GLU A 324 -30.61 -7.53 2.31
N ARG A 325 -29.53 -7.79 3.07
CA ARG A 325 -29.40 -7.33 4.47
C ARG A 325 -29.41 -5.82 4.56
N LEU A 326 -28.64 -5.13 3.74
CA LEU A 326 -28.62 -3.66 3.73
C LEU A 326 -30.00 -3.05 3.45
N LYS A 327 -30.73 -3.62 2.49
CA LYS A 327 -32.07 -3.15 2.12
C LYS A 327 -33.11 -3.36 3.21
N HIS A 328 -33.00 -4.42 4.00
CA HIS A 328 -34.05 -4.78 4.97
C HIS A 328 -33.70 -4.39 6.41
N GLN A 329 -32.42 -4.23 6.73
CA GLN A 329 -31.93 -4.19 8.10
C GLN A 329 -30.91 -3.07 8.31
N PHE A 330 -30.77 -2.15 7.35
CA PHE A 330 -29.88 -1.00 7.50
C PHE A 330 -30.50 0.28 6.94
N MET A 331 -31.83 0.39 7.08
CA MET A 331 -32.62 1.51 6.58
C MET A 331 -32.32 2.80 7.33
N GLY A 332 -32.28 3.92 6.60
CA GLY A 332 -31.97 5.25 7.16
C GLY A 332 -30.47 5.52 7.36
N ASN A 333 -29.62 4.51 7.13
CA ASN A 333 -28.17 4.60 7.28
C ASN A 333 -27.46 4.60 5.91
N GLU A 334 -26.14 4.74 5.93
CA GLU A 334 -25.30 4.66 4.73
C GLU A 334 -24.22 3.59 4.84
N ALA A 335 -24.00 2.88 3.74
CA ALA A 335 -23.02 1.80 3.65
C ALA A 335 -22.02 2.06 2.53
N TRP A 336 -20.76 1.75 2.81
CA TRP A 336 -19.66 1.87 1.88
C TRP A 336 -18.97 0.52 1.71
N ILE A 337 -18.82 0.10 0.45
CA ILE A 337 -18.37 -1.25 0.12
C ILE A 337 -17.22 -1.16 -0.88
N LEU A 338 -16.10 -1.80 -0.54
CA LEU A 338 -14.96 -1.99 -1.44
C LEU A 338 -15.11 -3.31 -2.22
N SER A 339 -14.90 -3.27 -3.53
CA SER A 339 -14.74 -4.47 -4.36
C SER A 339 -14.10 -4.11 -5.69
N TYR A 340 -13.52 -5.08 -6.40
CA TYR A 340 -12.94 -4.87 -7.73
C TYR A 340 -13.79 -5.46 -8.87
N ARG A 341 -14.66 -6.43 -8.58
CA ARG A 341 -15.46 -7.12 -9.61
C ARG A 341 -16.80 -6.45 -9.81
N GLU A 342 -17.05 -5.98 -11.03
CA GLU A 342 -18.36 -5.42 -11.40
C GLU A 342 -19.51 -6.43 -11.18
N GLU A 343 -19.23 -7.72 -11.37
CA GLU A 343 -20.18 -8.81 -11.12
C GLU A 343 -20.62 -8.86 -9.66
N CYS A 344 -19.71 -8.65 -8.71
CA CYS A 344 -20.02 -8.62 -7.29
C CYS A 344 -20.96 -7.44 -6.97
N PHE A 345 -20.68 -6.26 -7.53
CA PHE A 345 -21.58 -5.12 -7.36
C PHE A 345 -22.95 -5.30 -8.00
N ARG A 346 -23.05 -6.02 -9.12
CA ARG A 346 -24.35 -6.35 -9.73
C ARG A 346 -25.21 -7.21 -8.80
N GLN A 347 -24.59 -8.13 -8.05
CA GLN A 347 -25.31 -8.99 -7.12
C GLN A 347 -25.88 -8.24 -5.91
N ILE A 348 -25.26 -7.14 -5.48
CA ILE A 348 -25.82 -6.30 -4.41
C ILE A 348 -27.23 -5.81 -4.77
N GLY A 349 -27.54 -5.61 -6.05
CA GLY A 349 -28.89 -5.25 -6.49
C GLY A 349 -29.34 -3.84 -6.05
N LEU A 350 -28.45 -3.05 -5.45
CA LEU A 350 -28.69 -1.67 -5.04
C LEU A 350 -27.95 -0.71 -5.97
N LYS A 351 -28.53 0.47 -6.19
CA LYS A 351 -27.90 1.50 -7.02
C LYS A 351 -26.95 2.33 -6.14
N PRO A 352 -25.64 2.38 -6.44
CA PRO A 352 -24.72 3.22 -5.69
C PRO A 352 -25.00 4.69 -5.94
N SER A 353 -24.88 5.49 -4.88
CA SER A 353 -24.91 6.96 -4.98
C SER A 353 -23.57 7.47 -5.51
N ILE A 354 -22.45 6.98 -4.98
CA ILE A 354 -21.08 7.39 -5.38
C ILE A 354 -20.26 6.16 -5.76
N LYS A 355 -19.34 6.35 -6.72
CA LYS A 355 -18.30 5.39 -7.07
C LYS A 355 -16.94 6.09 -7.08
N ILE A 356 -16.01 5.62 -6.26
CA ILE A 356 -14.65 6.16 -6.16
C ILE A 356 -13.66 5.07 -6.57
N PRO A 357 -12.85 5.26 -7.62
CA PRO A 357 -11.77 4.34 -7.92
C PRO A 357 -10.68 4.46 -6.85
N VAL A 358 -10.24 3.32 -6.29
CA VAL A 358 -9.18 3.23 -5.28
C VAL A 358 -8.29 2.03 -5.60
N TYR A 359 -7.05 2.03 -5.12
CA TYR A 359 -6.12 0.92 -5.35
C TYR A 359 -5.81 0.18 -4.06
N ASN A 360 -6.02 -1.14 -4.05
CA ASN A 360 -5.64 -2.02 -2.95
C ASN A 360 -4.42 -2.85 -3.35
N GLY A 361 -3.22 -2.31 -3.14
CA GLY A 361 -2.00 -2.79 -3.79
C GLY A 361 -2.09 -2.55 -5.30
N SER A 362 -1.79 -3.55 -6.11
CA SER A 362 -1.90 -3.49 -7.58
C SER A 362 -3.34 -3.58 -8.11
N LEU A 363 -4.32 -3.94 -7.26
CA LEU A 363 -5.71 -4.15 -7.69
C LEU A 363 -6.48 -2.82 -7.79
N GLU A 364 -6.91 -2.44 -8.99
CA GLU A 364 -7.87 -1.34 -9.21
C GLU A 364 -9.25 -1.76 -8.70
N CYS A 365 -9.65 -1.19 -7.57
CA CYS A 365 -10.93 -1.44 -6.90
C CYS A 365 -11.87 -0.23 -7.08
N GLU A 366 -13.14 -0.44 -6.78
CA GLU A 366 -14.09 0.64 -6.57
C GLU A 366 -14.60 0.63 -5.14
N PHE A 367 -14.66 1.81 -4.54
CA PHE A 367 -15.30 2.07 -3.25
C PHE A 367 -16.63 2.77 -3.51
N ARG A 368 -17.74 2.12 -3.17
CA ARG A 368 -19.09 2.57 -3.54
C ARG A 368 -19.93 2.90 -2.32
N ARG A 369 -20.58 4.08 -2.34
CA ARG A 369 -21.57 4.49 -1.34
C ARG A 369 -22.96 4.03 -1.73
N TYR A 370 -23.70 3.50 -0.77
CA TYR A 370 -25.11 3.16 -0.86
C TYR A 370 -25.88 3.88 0.25
N GLN A 371 -26.81 4.75 -0.15
CA GLN A 371 -27.73 5.40 0.78
C GLN A 371 -28.98 4.52 0.91
N MET A 372 -29.34 4.13 2.14
CA MET A 372 -30.56 3.37 2.39
C MET A 372 -31.67 4.30 2.82
N PHE A 373 -32.81 4.24 2.15
CA PHE A 373 -33.99 5.05 2.44
C PHE A 373 -35.26 4.24 2.15
N ASP A 374 -36.35 4.56 2.84
CA ASP A 374 -37.63 3.91 2.64
C ASP A 374 -38.30 4.36 1.32
N GLY A 375 -39.00 3.43 0.67
CA GLY A 375 -39.71 3.69 -0.59
C GLY A 375 -38.82 3.93 -1.83
N LYS A 376 -39.36 4.67 -2.81
CA LYS A 376 -38.66 4.96 -4.07
C LYS A 376 -37.74 6.16 -3.92
N MET A 377 -36.60 6.14 -4.62
CA MET A 377 -35.63 7.26 -4.68
C MET A 377 -36.28 8.61 -5.03
N SER A 378 -37.34 8.59 -5.85
CA SER A 378 -38.10 9.79 -6.19
C SER A 378 -38.77 10.43 -4.98
N ASN A 379 -39.32 9.60 -4.09
CA ASN A 379 -40.06 10.05 -2.91
C ASN A 379 -39.07 10.56 -1.86
N PHE A 380 -37.99 9.83 -1.61
CA PHE A 380 -36.93 10.29 -0.72
C PHE A 380 -36.37 11.67 -1.11
N ARG A 381 -36.17 11.93 -2.41
CA ARG A 381 -35.74 13.25 -2.89
C ARG A 381 -36.81 14.33 -2.74
N HIS A 382 -38.08 13.97 -2.90
CA HIS A 382 -39.21 14.88 -2.71
C HIS A 382 -39.32 15.31 -1.24
N ASP A 383 -39.07 14.38 -0.32
CA ASP A 383 -39.10 14.59 1.13
C ASP A 383 -37.84 15.30 1.67
N GLY A 384 -36.99 15.84 0.79
CA GLY A 384 -35.78 16.59 1.16
C GLY A 384 -34.54 15.72 1.40
N GLY A 385 -34.61 14.42 1.13
CA GLY A 385 -33.50 13.49 1.30
C GLY A 385 -32.31 13.77 0.37
N VAL A 386 -31.14 14.01 0.97
CA VAL A 386 -29.90 14.28 0.23
C VAL A 386 -29.20 12.96 -0.11
N VAL A 387 -29.19 12.61 -1.41
CA VAL A 387 -28.48 11.41 -1.92
C VAL A 387 -27.02 11.71 -2.28
N LYS A 388 -26.75 12.98 -2.59
CA LYS A 388 -25.43 13.52 -2.98
C LYS A 388 -25.31 14.96 -2.51
N THR A 389 -24.22 15.29 -1.84
CA THR A 389 -23.89 16.66 -1.47
C THR A 389 -23.49 17.48 -2.70
N GLU A 390 -23.51 18.80 -2.59
CA GLU A 390 -23.08 19.69 -3.69
C GLU A 390 -21.58 19.55 -4.01
N GLU A 391 -20.75 19.29 -3.00
CA GLU A 391 -19.32 19.01 -3.18
C GLU A 391 -19.11 17.74 -4.02
N GLU A 392 -19.83 16.66 -3.70
CA GLU A 392 -19.76 15.39 -4.44
C GLU A 392 -20.23 15.53 -5.90
N LYS A 393 -21.25 16.37 -6.15
CA LYS A 393 -21.70 16.67 -7.51
C LYS A 393 -20.63 17.41 -8.30
N ARG A 394 -19.93 18.37 -7.69
CA ARG A 394 -18.83 19.13 -8.32
C ARG A 394 -17.65 18.21 -8.64
N GLU A 395 -17.24 17.35 -7.71
CA GLU A 395 -16.13 16.41 -7.93
C GLU A 395 -16.42 15.40 -9.06
N MET A 396 -17.64 14.86 -9.13
CA MET A 396 -18.01 13.95 -10.22
C MET A 396 -18.08 14.64 -11.59
N ALA A 397 -18.52 15.90 -11.64
CA ALA A 397 -18.51 16.68 -12.87
C ALA A 397 -17.07 16.90 -13.39
N GLN A 398 -16.10 17.10 -12.49
CA GLN A 398 -14.69 17.21 -12.84
C GLN A 398 -14.11 15.88 -13.36
N LYS A 399 -14.43 14.74 -12.72
CA LYS A 399 -13.96 13.40 -13.17
C LYS A 399 -14.43 13.02 -14.58
N HIS A 400 -15.61 13.46 -15.02
CA HIS A 400 -16.09 13.22 -16.39
C HIS A 400 -15.20 13.89 -17.46
N ARG A 401 -14.46 14.95 -17.12
CA ARG A 401 -13.52 15.64 -18.02
C ARG A 401 -12.24 14.83 -18.27
N PHE A 402 -11.76 14.10 -17.27
CA PHE A 402 -10.49 13.34 -17.30
C PHE A 402 -10.59 11.92 -17.91
N LYS A 403 -11.81 11.41 -18.17
CA LYS A 403 -12.02 10.06 -18.73
C LYS A 403 -11.54 9.90 -20.18
N LYS A 404 -11.28 11.01 -20.90
CA LYS A 404 -10.78 11.02 -22.29
C LYS A 404 -9.30 10.62 -22.43
N GLU A 405 -8.52 10.61 -21.34
CA GLU A 405 -7.07 10.30 -21.37
C GLU A 405 -6.75 8.82 -21.06
N ARG A 406 -7.78 7.98 -20.87
CA ARG A 406 -7.64 6.59 -20.38
C ARG A 406 -6.93 5.64 -21.36
N GLU A 407 -6.92 5.94 -22.66
CA GLU A 407 -6.23 5.11 -23.68
C GLU A 407 -4.70 5.23 -23.61
N PHE A 408 -4.16 6.32 -23.03
CA PHE A 408 -2.73 6.47 -22.76
C PHE A 408 -2.24 5.57 -21.62
N LYS A 409 -3.15 5.16 -20.71
CA LYS A 409 -2.88 4.42 -19.48
C LYS A 409 -2.46 2.95 -19.72
N LYS A 410 -2.95 2.34 -20.80
CA LYS A 410 -2.74 0.90 -21.08
C LYS A 410 -1.28 0.51 -21.34
N ARG A 411 -0.43 1.44 -21.79
CA ARG A 411 1.02 1.21 -22.00
C ARG A 411 1.86 1.38 -20.72
N LEU A 412 1.31 2.02 -19.69
CA LEU A 412 2.00 2.28 -18.41
C LEU A 412 1.93 1.08 -17.46
N ASP A 413 0.79 0.38 -17.44
CA ASP A 413 0.55 -0.76 -16.55
C ASP A 413 1.48 -1.96 -16.87
N GLU A 414 1.81 -2.17 -18.16
CA GLU A 414 2.74 -3.24 -18.60
C GLU A 414 4.19 -3.05 -18.07
N ASN A 415 4.60 -1.82 -17.76
CA ASN A 415 5.92 -1.53 -17.21
C ASN A 415 5.95 -1.56 -15.67
N GLU A 416 4.83 -1.26 -14.98
CA GLU A 416 4.73 -1.31 -13.52
C GLU A 416 4.69 -2.77 -12.99
N GLU A 417 4.05 -3.71 -13.69
CA GLU A 417 3.99 -5.13 -13.28
C GLU A 417 5.38 -5.78 -13.15
N ASN A 418 6.36 -5.33 -13.92
CA ASN A 418 7.74 -5.84 -13.85
C ASN A 418 8.53 -5.31 -12.63
N ALA A 419 8.06 -4.24 -11.97
CA ALA A 419 8.75 -3.61 -10.85
C ALA A 419 8.31 -4.15 -9.47
N GLU A 420 7.08 -4.68 -9.36
CA GLU A 420 6.49 -5.13 -8.08
C GLU A 420 6.63 -6.64 -7.79
N ALA A 421 7.16 -7.45 -8.70
CA ALA A 421 7.31 -8.89 -8.45
C ALA A 421 8.52 -9.22 -7.55
N ASP A 422 8.27 -10.02 -6.50
CA ASP A 422 9.29 -10.66 -5.68
C ASP A 422 10.11 -11.65 -6.53
N ILE A 423 11.44 -11.64 -6.35
CA ILE A 423 12.45 -12.16 -7.29
C ILE A 423 12.38 -13.69 -7.47
N ARG A 424 11.60 -14.42 -6.66
CA ARG A 424 11.58 -15.90 -6.66
C ARG A 424 10.55 -16.54 -7.58
N SER A 425 9.67 -15.78 -8.24
CA SER A 425 8.63 -16.36 -9.11
C SER A 425 8.67 -15.88 -10.56
N PHE A 426 9.80 -15.36 -11.04
CA PHE A 426 9.92 -14.96 -12.44
C PHE A 426 10.07 -16.18 -13.37
N THR A 427 9.00 -16.49 -14.10
CA THR A 427 9.01 -17.34 -15.29
C THR A 427 9.03 -16.47 -16.54
N PHE A 428 10.05 -16.65 -17.40
CA PHE A 428 10.14 -15.96 -18.68
C PHE A 428 9.01 -16.40 -19.62
N HIS A 429 8.17 -15.46 -20.07
CA HIS A 429 7.37 -15.64 -21.28
C HIS A 429 8.09 -14.98 -22.45
N SER A 430 8.64 -15.80 -23.33
CA SER A 430 9.12 -15.34 -24.64
C SER A 430 7.93 -14.85 -25.45
N LEU A 431 7.95 -13.58 -25.86
CA LEU A 431 6.99 -12.99 -26.79
C LEU A 431 7.00 -13.76 -28.12
N GLU A 432 6.06 -14.68 -28.29
CA GLU A 432 5.69 -15.18 -29.61
C GLU A 432 5.05 -14.04 -30.41
N ARG A 433 5.74 -13.59 -31.47
CA ARG A 433 5.14 -12.77 -32.53
C ARG A 433 4.05 -13.59 -33.21
N ASN A 434 2.83 -13.51 -32.71
CA ASN A 434 1.70 -14.11 -33.38
C ASN A 434 1.17 -13.21 -34.50
N LYS A 435 1.11 -13.85 -35.66
CA LYS A 435 0.71 -13.33 -36.96
C LYS A 435 -0.73 -12.84 -36.89
N PHE A 436 -0.96 -11.61 -37.34
CA PHE A 436 -2.30 -11.12 -37.64
C PHE A 436 -2.91 -11.96 -38.77
N SER A 437 -3.95 -12.73 -38.45
CA SER A 437 -4.86 -13.34 -39.41
C SER A 437 -6.29 -12.85 -39.16
N GLY A 438 -6.92 -12.33 -40.21
CA GLY A 438 -8.38 -12.34 -40.34
C GLY A 438 -9.09 -11.03 -40.00
N GLY A 439 -9.15 -10.11 -40.95
CA GLY A 439 -10.05 -8.96 -40.90
C GLY A 439 -10.39 -8.50 -42.31
N LYS A 440 -11.53 -8.98 -42.83
CA LYS A 440 -12.09 -8.72 -44.16
C LYS A 440 -12.10 -7.23 -44.50
N PHE A 441 -11.47 -6.85 -45.61
CA PHE A 441 -11.80 -5.61 -46.32
C PHE A 441 -12.25 -5.93 -47.75
N ARG A 442 -13.32 -5.23 -48.10
CA ARG A 442 -14.17 -5.32 -49.28
C ARG A 442 -13.43 -4.90 -50.55
N ASP A 443 -13.89 -5.48 -51.66
CA ASP A 443 -13.55 -5.19 -53.05
C ASP A 443 -13.40 -3.69 -53.35
N ASP A 444 -12.46 -3.26 -54.19
CA ASP A 444 -12.62 -3.26 -55.65
C ASP A 444 -11.40 -2.62 -56.37
N TYR A 445 -11.31 -2.82 -57.69
CA TYR A 445 -10.39 -2.22 -58.68
C TYR A 445 -9.06 -2.94 -59.05
N GLU A 446 -9.25 -3.88 -60.00
CA GLU A 446 -8.70 -3.85 -61.36
C GLU A 446 -7.18 -3.73 -61.65
N ARG A 447 -6.68 -4.85 -62.19
CA ARG A 447 -5.85 -4.98 -63.42
C ARG A 447 -4.59 -4.10 -63.56
N ARG A 448 -3.43 -4.79 -63.54
CA ARG A 448 -2.49 -4.83 -64.68
C ARG A 448 -1.51 -6.02 -64.58
N PRO A 449 -1.24 -6.75 -65.68
CA PRO A 449 -0.42 -7.97 -65.65
C PRO A 449 1.02 -7.77 -66.14
N ARG A 450 1.90 -8.61 -65.55
CA ARG A 450 3.11 -9.27 -66.11
C ARG A 450 4.06 -8.46 -66.99
N PHE A 451 5.35 -8.46 -66.59
CA PHE A 451 6.43 -8.62 -67.56
C PHE A 451 7.42 -9.69 -67.11
N ASP A 452 7.73 -10.52 -68.09
CA ASP A 452 8.57 -11.70 -68.12
C ASP A 452 10.04 -11.29 -68.39
N ARG A 453 11.01 -12.01 -67.82
CA ARG A 453 12.29 -12.39 -68.47
C ARG A 453 13.22 -13.19 -67.55
N ASN A 454 13.30 -14.48 -67.87
CA ASN A 454 14.50 -15.34 -67.96
C ASN A 454 15.81 -14.56 -68.32
N VAL A 455 17.06 -14.92 -67.99
CA VAL A 455 17.74 -16.15 -67.50
C VAL A 455 19.21 -15.76 -67.13
N GLU A 456 19.95 -16.69 -66.51
CA GLU A 456 21.43 -16.77 -66.28
C GLU A 456 21.95 -16.11 -64.97
N ASP A 457 22.81 -16.71 -64.13
CA ASP A 457 23.59 -17.95 -64.20
C ASP A 457 24.19 -18.30 -62.79
N ARG A 458 24.65 -19.56 -62.62
CA ARG A 458 25.66 -20.07 -61.65
C ARG A 458 25.31 -20.45 -60.19
N LYS A 459 25.04 -21.75 -60.05
CA LYS A 459 25.80 -22.81 -59.33
C LYS A 459 26.31 -22.61 -57.87
N ARG A 460 26.01 -23.67 -57.09
CA ARG A 460 26.60 -24.19 -55.81
C ARG A 460 25.97 -23.61 -54.52
N SER A 461 25.56 -24.39 -53.50
CA SER A 461 25.65 -25.83 -53.22
C SER A 461 24.93 -26.20 -51.91
N PHE A 462 24.55 -27.50 -51.77
CA PHE A 462 24.19 -28.29 -50.56
C PHE A 462 22.89 -27.91 -49.81
N ARG A 463 21.75 -28.59 -50.03
CA ARG A 463 21.30 -29.94 -49.58
C ARG A 463 21.31 -30.18 -48.05
N ARG A 464 20.08 -30.09 -47.51
CA ARG A 464 19.50 -30.70 -46.30
C ARG A 464 19.88 -32.18 -46.11
N GLY A 465 19.82 -32.60 -44.85
CA GLY A 465 19.53 -33.99 -44.47
C GLY A 465 19.66 -34.21 -42.96
N ASP A 466 18.58 -33.96 -42.21
CA ASP A 466 18.31 -34.63 -40.94
C ASP A 466 18.23 -36.16 -41.18
N ASP A 467 18.78 -36.97 -40.27
CA ASP A 467 17.95 -37.88 -39.46
C ASP A 467 18.77 -38.73 -38.48
N ASP A 468 18.10 -39.00 -37.37
CA ASP A 468 18.48 -39.77 -36.19
C ASP A 468 19.15 -41.13 -36.43
N ARG A 469 20.02 -41.53 -35.48
CA ARG A 469 19.93 -42.85 -34.80
C ARG A 469 20.90 -43.02 -33.62
N LYS A 470 20.29 -43.42 -32.50
CA LYS A 470 20.85 -44.03 -31.28
C LYS A 470 21.92 -45.10 -31.56
N ARG A 471 22.97 -45.13 -30.73
CA ARG A 471 23.79 -46.34 -30.50
C ARG A 471 24.00 -46.63 -29.02
N SER A 472 23.69 -47.89 -28.71
CA SER A 472 23.94 -48.68 -27.52
C SER A 472 25.42 -48.97 -27.26
N PHE A 473 25.80 -49.22 -26.00
CA PHE A 473 26.77 -50.26 -25.66
C PHE A 473 26.37 -51.00 -24.36
N LYS A 474 26.26 -52.33 -24.49
CA LYS A 474 26.33 -53.40 -23.47
C LYS A 474 27.78 -53.51 -22.94
N ARG A 475 28.18 -54.20 -21.87
CA ARG A 475 27.65 -55.03 -20.76
C ARG A 475 28.90 -55.32 -19.89
N ASP A 476 28.76 -55.60 -18.60
CA ASP A 476 29.03 -56.94 -18.04
C ASP A 476 28.80 -57.00 -16.52
N ASP A 477 28.23 -58.14 -16.12
CA ASP A 477 27.84 -58.62 -14.79
C ASP A 477 29.06 -58.99 -13.92
N ASP A 478 28.93 -58.93 -12.58
CA ASP A 478 28.78 -60.15 -11.75
C ASP A 478 28.78 -59.90 -10.21
N ARG A 479 27.91 -60.70 -9.54
CA ARG A 479 28.04 -61.31 -8.18
C ARG A 479 27.73 -60.56 -6.87
N LYS A 480 26.57 -60.95 -6.31
CA LYS A 480 26.30 -61.49 -4.95
C LYS A 480 27.33 -61.22 -3.82
N ARG A 481 26.89 -60.62 -2.70
CA ARG A 481 26.65 -61.29 -1.39
C ARG A 481 26.22 -60.31 -0.28
N SER A 482 25.36 -60.83 0.58
CA SER A 482 24.85 -60.36 1.87
C SER A 482 25.90 -59.91 2.89
N PHE A 483 25.56 -58.95 3.75
CA PHE A 483 25.68 -59.11 5.22
C PHE A 483 24.80 -58.09 5.96
N SER A 484 24.10 -58.61 6.97
CA SER A 484 23.31 -57.94 8.01
C SER A 484 24.24 -57.35 9.08
N ARG A 485 23.85 -56.24 9.73
CA ARG A 485 23.67 -56.19 11.18
C ARG A 485 23.04 -54.89 11.67
N ASP A 486 22.13 -55.10 12.60
CA ASP A 486 21.29 -54.20 13.35
C ASP A 486 22.04 -53.36 14.40
N ASP A 487 21.25 -52.46 14.99
CA ASP A 487 21.24 -52.09 16.41
C ASP A 487 22.37 -51.18 16.93
N GLU A 488 22.15 -50.24 17.84
CA GLU A 488 20.98 -49.60 18.48
C GLU A 488 21.61 -48.62 19.49
N ARG A 489 20.88 -47.55 19.88
CA ARG A 489 20.97 -46.85 21.19
C ARG A 489 22.24 -46.00 21.46
N LYS A 490 22.23 -44.87 22.18
CA LYS A 490 21.24 -44.14 22.99
C LYS A 490 21.86 -42.81 23.47
N PHE A 491 20.98 -41.82 23.70
CA PHE A 491 20.96 -40.78 24.76
C PHE A 491 22.00 -39.65 24.89
N GLY A 492 21.43 -38.44 25.07
CA GLY A 492 21.97 -37.29 25.80
C GLY A 492 21.78 -35.99 25.00
N GLY A 493 20.81 -35.10 25.24
CA GLY A 493 20.12 -34.73 26.46
C GLY A 493 20.85 -33.58 27.18
N LYS A 494 20.50 -32.32 26.88
CA LYS A 494 20.61 -31.20 27.84
C LYS A 494 19.77 -29.99 27.44
N ARG A 495 18.71 -29.78 28.23
CA ARG A 495 17.96 -28.54 28.41
C ARG A 495 18.85 -27.48 29.09
N PHE A 496 18.65 -26.21 28.77
CA PHE A 496 18.94 -25.12 29.69
C PHE A 496 17.67 -24.31 29.91
N ASP A 497 17.29 -24.23 31.17
CA ASP A 497 16.22 -23.44 31.74
C ASP A 497 16.89 -22.47 32.72
N LYS A 498 16.51 -21.19 32.71
CA LYS A 498 16.85 -20.23 33.76
C LYS A 498 15.86 -19.07 33.82
N SER A 499 14.83 -19.30 34.64
CA SER A 499 14.44 -18.48 35.79
C SER A 499 14.17 -16.97 35.58
N ASN A 500 12.87 -16.65 35.56
CA ASN A 500 12.17 -15.71 36.42
C ASN A 500 13.01 -14.87 37.43
N LYS A 501 12.86 -13.54 37.34
CA LYS A 501 12.85 -12.63 38.49
C LYS A 501 11.70 -11.63 38.35
N ARG A 502 10.64 -11.87 39.12
CA ARG A 502 9.59 -10.89 39.47
C ARG A 502 10.18 -9.92 40.51
N GLY A 503 10.06 -8.62 40.26
CA GLY A 503 10.17 -7.57 41.27
C GLY A 503 8.80 -6.91 41.41
N GLY A 504 8.13 -7.13 42.55
CA GLY A 504 6.86 -6.51 42.86
C GLY A 504 7.06 -5.11 43.45
N PHE A 505 6.22 -4.17 43.03
CA PHE A 505 5.95 -2.94 43.77
C PHE A 505 4.55 -3.03 44.36
N ARG A 506 4.49 -3.14 45.69
CA ARG A 506 3.30 -3.00 46.52
C ARG A 506 3.55 -1.78 47.41
N GLY A 507 2.77 -0.72 47.22
CA GLY A 507 2.80 0.48 48.08
C GLY A 507 1.39 0.97 48.39
N LYS A 508 0.80 0.36 49.41
CA LYS A 508 0.02 0.97 50.50
C LYS A 508 -1.01 2.06 50.15
N ASN A 509 -2.28 1.62 50.15
CA ASN A 509 -3.42 2.39 50.64
C ASN A 509 -3.24 2.75 52.13
N THR A 510 -3.53 4.00 52.47
CA THR A 510 -3.94 4.42 53.83
C THR A 510 -5.21 5.26 53.71
N TYR A 511 -6.24 4.77 54.39
CA TYR A 511 -7.50 5.36 54.85
C TYR A 511 -7.71 6.88 54.73
N LYS A 512 -8.91 7.26 54.28
CA LYS A 512 -9.88 8.01 55.11
C LYS A 512 -11.31 7.78 54.61
N HIS A 513 -12.13 7.22 55.49
CA HIS A 513 -13.58 7.34 55.49
C HIS A 513 -13.92 8.70 56.10
N GLU A 514 -14.74 9.49 55.42
CA GLU A 514 -15.73 10.39 56.02
C GLU A 514 -17.03 10.16 55.26
N ASP A 515 -18.07 9.84 56.05
CA ASP A 515 -19.51 9.67 55.79
C ASP A 515 -20.05 8.48 54.96
#